data_AF-A0A6G1EK53-F1
#
_entry.id   AF-A0A6G1EK53-F1
#
_cell.length_a   1.000
_cell.length_b   1.000
_cell.length_c   1.000
_cell.angle_alpha   90.00
_cell.angle_beta   90.00
_cell.angle_gamma   90.00
#
_symmetry.space_group_name_H-M   'P 1'
#
loop_
_entity.id
_entity.type
_entity.pdbx_description
1 polymer ?
#
loop_
_entity_poly.entity_id
_entity_poly.type
_entity_poly.pdbx_seq_one_letter_code
_entity_poly.pdbx_strand_id
1 'polypeptide(L)'
;MSEMDEFFNLNHLHRLLEEGNWDDALRYVLRFIPHTKPDSISIQANTLFRFLHMHRFYAKIVAGDIKDDSGTQRAADHYMFYLGHGSALSHAELRLRCITLSVLSDTVRASTDWEKVRRVAAERVHILVERTPELKRHILYNKWYLLMPHQVLPIEFSFRQRRHVKKRGRRPSKHALARVFHYIKENRLFFPSDSDGPSVGIVLALPNIL
;
A
#
# COMPACT_ATOMS: atom_id res chain seq x y z
N MET A 1 -17.48 -11.72 7.05
CA MET A 1 -16.31 -11.05 6.46
C MET A 1 -16.34 -11.35 4.98
N SER A 2 -16.45 -10.31 4.16
CA SER A 2 -16.56 -10.46 2.70
C SER A 2 -15.15 -10.36 2.10
N GLU A 3 -14.88 -11.16 1.07
CA GLU A 3 -13.59 -11.34 0.39
C GLU A 3 -12.96 -10.03 -0.17
N MET A 4 -13.70 -8.92 -0.17
CA MET A 4 -13.22 -7.57 -0.55
C MET A 4 -12.58 -6.76 0.59
N ASP A 5 -12.58 -7.26 1.83
CA ASP A 5 -12.01 -6.54 3.00
C ASP A 5 -10.47 -6.37 2.93
N GLU A 6 -9.79 -7.00 1.96
CA GLU A 6 -8.33 -6.99 1.84
C GLU A 6 -7.80 -5.84 0.94
N PHE A 7 -8.67 -5.26 0.10
CA PHE A 7 -8.27 -4.36 -0.97
C PHE A 7 -8.97 -3.00 -0.95
N PHE A 8 -8.21 -1.96 -1.30
CA PHE A 8 -8.69 -0.60 -1.40
C PHE A 8 -9.38 -0.38 -2.75
N ASN A 9 -10.71 -0.43 -2.76
CA ASN A 9 -11.56 -0.04 -3.87
C ASN A 9 -11.78 1.49 -3.88
N LEU A 10 -11.16 2.17 -4.85
CA LEU A 10 -11.28 3.62 -5.03
C LEU A 10 -12.68 4.06 -5.51
N ASN A 11 -13.34 3.25 -6.33
CA ASN A 11 -14.70 3.55 -6.81
C ASN A 11 -15.71 3.51 -5.66
N HIS A 12 -15.49 2.64 -4.66
CA HIS A 12 -16.32 2.61 -3.47
C HIS A 12 -16.13 3.90 -2.65
N LEU A 13 -14.88 4.32 -2.40
CA LEU A 13 -14.61 5.59 -1.74
C LEU A 13 -15.24 6.77 -2.50
N HIS A 14 -15.09 6.81 -3.83
CA HIS A 14 -15.68 7.86 -4.66
C HIS A 14 -17.19 7.99 -4.46
N ARG A 15 -17.92 6.87 -4.50
CA ARG A 15 -19.37 6.84 -4.27
C ARG A 15 -19.74 7.35 -2.88
N LEU A 16 -19.04 6.92 -1.84
CA LEU A 16 -19.27 7.41 -0.48
C LEU A 16 -19.13 8.95 -0.40
N LEU A 17 -18.16 9.52 -1.12
CA LEU A 17 -17.96 10.97 -1.14
C LEU A 17 -19.04 11.72 -1.94
N GLU A 18 -19.47 11.18 -3.08
CA GLU A 18 -20.57 11.77 -3.87
C GLU A 18 -21.90 11.77 -3.11
N GLU A 19 -22.18 10.66 -2.42
CA GLU A 19 -23.36 10.51 -1.54
C GLU A 19 -23.26 11.39 -0.28
N GLY A 20 -22.11 11.99 -0.01
CA GLY A 20 -21.87 12.82 1.18
C GLY A 20 -21.73 12.01 2.47
N ASN A 21 -21.46 10.70 2.36
CA ASN A 21 -21.25 9.82 3.49
C ASN A 21 -19.79 9.85 3.98
N TRP A 22 -19.41 11.00 4.54
CA TRP A 22 -18.04 11.29 4.98
C TRP A 22 -17.58 10.43 6.16
N ASP A 23 -18.50 10.03 7.03
CA ASP A 23 -18.22 9.16 8.17
C ASP A 23 -17.84 7.75 7.74
N ASP A 24 -18.58 7.16 6.80
CA ASP A 24 -18.23 5.86 6.23
C ASP A 24 -16.96 5.94 5.38
N ALA A 25 -16.79 7.02 4.61
CA ALA A 25 -15.56 7.24 3.83
C ALA A 25 -14.31 7.30 4.71
N LEU A 26 -14.38 8.04 5.82
CA LEU A 26 -13.28 8.11 6.77
C LEU A 26 -13.02 6.74 7.40
N ARG A 27 -14.06 6.07 7.91
CA ARG A 27 -13.94 4.72 8.48
C ARG A 27 -13.36 3.72 7.49
N TYR A 28 -13.72 3.84 6.22
CA TYR A 28 -13.20 3.00 5.15
C TYR A 28 -11.70 3.22 4.94
N VAL A 29 -11.24 4.47 4.80
CA VAL A 29 -9.81 4.78 4.61
C VAL A 29 -8.97 4.37 5.82
N LEU A 30 -9.48 4.60 7.03
CA LEU A 30 -8.82 4.24 8.29
C LEU A 30 -8.46 2.74 8.34
N ARG A 31 -9.29 1.85 7.77
CA ARG A 31 -9.00 0.39 7.75
C ARG A 31 -7.68 0.02 7.08
N PHE A 32 -7.19 0.84 6.14
CA PHE A 32 -6.01 0.54 5.32
C PHE A 32 -4.76 1.29 5.76
N ILE A 33 -4.87 2.24 6.69
CA ILE A 33 -3.73 3.06 7.13
C ILE A 33 -3.41 2.70 8.59
N PRO A 34 -2.18 2.24 8.90
CA PRO A 34 -1.83 1.85 10.26
C PRO A 34 -1.96 3.02 11.26
N HIS A 35 -2.85 2.90 12.24
CA HIS A 35 -3.03 3.92 13.30
C HIS A 35 -2.11 3.73 14.50
N THR A 36 -1.40 2.61 14.56
CA THR A 36 -0.68 2.17 15.77
C THR A 36 0.66 2.86 15.98
N LYS A 37 1.19 3.58 14.98
CA LYS A 37 2.45 4.36 15.11
C LYS A 37 2.30 5.72 14.42
N PRO A 38 2.01 6.80 15.16
CA PRO A 38 1.84 8.15 14.58
C PRO A 38 3.06 8.61 13.78
N ASP A 39 4.28 8.19 14.16
CA ASP A 39 5.52 8.51 13.45
C ASP A 39 5.67 7.78 12.09
N SER A 40 4.78 6.84 11.78
CA SER A 40 4.81 6.07 10.53
C SER A 40 3.84 6.58 9.46
N ILE A 41 2.98 7.56 9.79
CA ILE A 41 2.00 8.11 8.86
C ILE A 41 2.69 9.18 7.99
N SER A 42 2.67 8.97 6.68
CA SER A 42 3.23 9.90 5.72
C SER A 42 2.49 11.24 5.71
N ILE A 43 3.17 12.27 5.21
CA ILE A 43 2.57 13.60 5.00
C ILE A 43 1.37 13.48 4.04
N GLN A 44 1.43 12.57 3.07
CA GLN A 44 0.37 12.32 2.10
C GLN A 44 -0.87 11.71 2.76
N ALA A 45 -0.70 10.70 3.61
CA ALA A 45 -1.79 10.14 4.40
C ALA A 45 -2.42 11.19 5.32
N ASN A 46 -1.59 11.99 6.01
CA ASN A 46 -2.08 13.10 6.83
C ASN A 46 -2.86 14.15 6.01
N THR A 47 -2.41 14.42 4.79
CA THR A 47 -3.11 15.33 3.87
C THR A 47 -4.46 14.76 3.45
N LEU A 48 -4.54 13.46 3.15
CA LEU A 48 -5.79 12.76 2.84
C LEU A 48 -6.75 12.78 4.04
N PHE A 49 -6.28 12.48 5.24
CA PHE A 49 -7.11 12.55 6.44
C PHE A 49 -7.62 13.95 6.69
N ARG A 50 -6.74 14.96 6.60
CA ARG A 50 -7.15 16.35 6.79
C ARG A 50 -8.19 16.76 5.76
N PHE A 51 -8.04 16.35 4.50
CA PHE A 51 -9.03 16.58 3.46
C PHE A 51 -10.41 16.00 3.83
N LEU A 52 -10.46 14.72 4.24
CA LEU A 52 -11.69 14.04 4.64
C LEU A 52 -12.31 14.64 5.90
N HIS A 53 -11.51 14.94 6.92
CA HIS A 53 -11.97 15.56 8.15
C HIS A 53 -12.57 16.95 7.92
N MET A 54 -11.95 17.79 7.08
CA MET A 54 -12.49 19.11 6.77
C MET A 54 -13.82 19.02 6.03
N HIS A 55 -13.95 18.11 5.06
CA HIS A 55 -15.22 17.97 4.32
C HIS A 55 -16.31 17.35 5.18
N ARG A 56 -15.99 16.38 6.04
CA ARG A 56 -16.92 15.87 7.06
C ARG A 56 -17.41 16.98 7.98
N PHE A 57 -16.50 17.82 8.45
CA PHE A 57 -16.83 18.96 9.30
C PHE A 57 -17.75 19.95 8.57
N TYR A 58 -17.45 20.30 7.32
CA TYR A 58 -18.33 21.15 6.51
C TYR A 58 -19.70 20.52 6.28
N ALA A 59 -19.77 19.22 6.00
CA ALA A 59 -21.04 18.52 5.83
C ALA A 59 -21.92 18.59 7.09
N LYS A 60 -21.32 18.40 8.28
CA LYS A 60 -22.04 18.54 9.56
C LYS A 60 -22.55 19.96 9.82
N ILE A 61 -21.73 20.97 9.48
CA ILE A 61 -22.16 22.38 9.54
C ILE A 61 -23.35 22.63 8.61
N VAL A 62 -23.31 22.09 7.40
CA VAL A 62 -24.35 22.27 6.39
C VAL A 62 -25.65 21.58 6.80
N ALA A 63 -25.55 20.37 7.36
CA ALA A 63 -26.70 19.62 7.88
C ALA A 63 -27.36 20.31 9.09
N GLY A 64 -26.64 21.19 9.80
CA GLY A 64 -27.12 21.85 11.01
C GLY A 64 -26.81 21.08 12.30
N ASP A 65 -26.06 19.98 12.20
CA ASP A 65 -25.75 19.05 13.29
C ASP A 65 -24.70 19.57 14.29
N ILE A 66 -24.31 20.84 14.19
CA ILE A 66 -23.21 21.42 15.00
C ILE A 66 -23.53 21.31 16.50
N LYS A 67 -24.79 21.55 16.89
CA LYS A 67 -25.21 21.54 18.30
C LYS A 67 -25.28 20.13 18.88
N ASP A 68 -25.51 19.13 18.04
CA ASP A 68 -25.68 17.74 18.45
C ASP A 68 -24.35 16.97 18.46
N ASP A 69 -23.29 17.53 17.84
CA ASP A 69 -21.94 16.99 17.86
C ASP A 69 -20.95 17.95 18.54
N SER A 70 -20.69 17.69 19.83
CA SER A 70 -19.73 18.46 20.64
C SER A 70 -18.34 18.57 20.01
N GLY A 71 -17.91 17.59 19.21
CA GLY A 71 -16.62 17.62 18.52
C GLY A 71 -16.61 18.64 17.38
N THR A 72 -17.71 18.73 16.64
CA THR A 72 -17.92 19.73 15.58
C THR A 72 -18.08 21.12 16.19
N GLN A 73 -18.85 21.28 17.27
CA GLN A 73 -18.95 22.57 17.97
C GLN A 73 -17.58 23.06 18.45
N ARG A 74 -16.80 22.21 19.13
CA ARG A 74 -15.46 22.57 19.61
C ARG A 74 -14.51 22.97 18.48
N ALA A 75 -14.59 22.29 17.34
CA ALA A 75 -13.80 22.63 16.16
C ALA A 75 -14.24 23.98 15.56
N ALA A 76 -15.54 24.25 15.47
CA ALA A 76 -16.07 25.54 15.04
C ALA A 76 -15.62 26.67 15.97
N ASP A 77 -15.72 26.47 17.28
CA ASP A 77 -15.26 27.41 18.30
C ASP A 77 -13.77 27.68 18.15
N HIS A 78 -12.95 26.64 17.94
CA HIS A 78 -11.52 26.81 17.70
C HIS A 78 -11.24 27.72 16.49
N TYR A 79 -11.97 27.55 15.38
CA TYR A 79 -11.82 28.41 14.20
C TYR A 79 -12.34 29.85 14.41
N MET A 80 -13.39 30.04 15.21
CA MET A 80 -13.96 31.36 15.53
C MET A 80 -13.11 32.14 16.54
N PHE A 81 -12.70 31.49 17.63
CA PHE A 81 -11.97 32.09 18.75
C PHE A 81 -10.45 32.04 18.59
N TYR A 82 -9.93 31.81 17.38
CA TYR A 82 -8.50 31.89 17.07
C TYR A 82 -7.97 33.33 17.27
N LEU A 83 -7.75 33.68 18.55
CA LEU A 83 -7.14 34.88 19.09
C LEU A 83 -5.89 34.42 19.83
N GLY A 84 -4.73 34.68 19.24
CA GLY A 84 -3.45 34.49 19.92
C GLY A 84 -2.65 33.31 19.43
N HIS A 85 -2.03 33.44 18.26
CA HIS A 85 -0.74 32.79 18.03
C HIS A 85 0.26 33.84 17.56
N GLY A 86 1.30 34.03 18.37
CA GLY A 86 2.48 34.84 18.06
C GLY A 86 3.44 34.15 17.09
N SER A 87 3.01 33.06 16.43
CA SER A 87 3.78 32.35 15.39
C SER A 87 3.27 32.72 14.00
N ALA A 88 4.18 32.95 13.06
CA ALA A 88 3.84 33.18 11.66
C ALA A 88 3.06 31.98 11.09
N LEU A 89 1.78 32.18 10.81
CA LEU A 89 0.93 31.16 10.19
C LEU A 89 1.38 30.93 8.74
N SER A 90 1.32 29.68 8.29
CA SER A 90 1.52 29.40 6.88
C SER A 90 0.36 29.96 6.06
N HIS A 91 0.63 30.34 4.81
CA HIS A 91 -0.40 30.77 3.87
C HIS A 91 -1.51 29.72 3.68
N ALA A 92 -1.16 28.43 3.74
CA ALA A 92 -2.12 27.33 3.64
C ALA A 92 -3.10 27.29 4.82
N GLU A 93 -2.62 27.52 6.05
CA GLU A 93 -3.46 27.55 7.25
C GLU A 93 -4.42 28.74 7.24
N LEU A 94 -3.92 29.92 6.84
CA LEU A 94 -4.77 31.10 6.65
C LEU A 94 -5.88 30.84 5.63
N ARG A 95 -5.54 30.23 4.50
CA ARG A 95 -6.51 29.88 3.47
C ARG A 95 -7.58 28.89 3.98
N LEU A 96 -7.16 27.85 4.70
CA LEU A 96 -8.10 26.90 5.31
C LEU A 96 -9.02 27.58 6.32
N ARG A 97 -8.49 28.51 7.14
CA ARG A 97 -9.28 29.29 8.08
C ARG A 97 -10.32 30.16 7.37
N CYS A 98 -9.93 30.89 6.34
CA CYS A 98 -10.86 31.72 5.57
C CYS A 98 -11.99 30.88 4.98
N ILE A 99 -11.68 29.72 4.40
CA ILE A 99 -12.70 28.79 3.87
C ILE A 99 -13.64 28.36 5.01
N THR A 100 -13.10 27.92 6.15
CA THR A 100 -13.92 27.47 7.28
C THR A 100 -14.84 28.58 7.81
N LEU A 101 -14.33 29.80 7.98
CA LEU A 101 -15.14 30.93 8.43
C LEU A 101 -16.24 31.28 7.43
N SER A 102 -15.95 31.19 6.13
CA SER A 102 -16.96 31.33 5.08
C SER A 102 -18.05 30.25 5.20
N VAL A 103 -17.68 28.99 5.47
CA VAL A 103 -18.67 27.90 5.67
C VAL A 103 -19.51 28.09 6.94
N LEU A 104 -18.93 28.66 8.00
CA LEU A 104 -19.66 28.99 9.23
C LEU A 104 -20.61 30.18 9.06
N SER A 105 -20.41 31.02 8.05
CA SER A 105 -21.34 32.10 7.72
C SER A 105 -22.58 31.55 7.03
N ASP A 106 -23.75 31.81 7.61
CA ASP A 106 -25.04 31.36 7.06
C ASP A 106 -25.29 31.84 5.63
N THR A 107 -24.87 33.06 5.30
CA THR A 107 -25.08 33.66 3.97
C THR A 107 -24.31 32.93 2.88
N VAL A 108 -23.05 32.62 3.13
CA VAL A 108 -22.19 31.89 2.19
C VAL A 108 -22.61 30.42 2.14
N ARG A 109 -22.92 29.83 3.29
CA ARG A 109 -23.41 28.46 3.39
C ARG A 109 -24.69 28.24 2.59
N ALA A 110 -25.66 29.15 2.68
CA ALA A 110 -26.93 29.05 1.95
C ALA A 110 -26.77 29.28 0.43
N SER A 111 -25.78 30.07 0.00
CA SER A 111 -25.54 30.39 -1.42
C SER A 111 -24.56 29.42 -2.12
N THR A 112 -23.91 28.52 -1.36
CA THR A 112 -22.94 27.57 -1.90
C THR A 112 -23.64 26.32 -2.43
N ASP A 113 -23.30 25.91 -3.66
CA ASP A 113 -23.71 24.62 -4.22
C ASP A 113 -22.90 23.48 -3.58
N TRP A 114 -23.43 22.93 -2.50
CA TRP A 114 -22.80 21.85 -1.76
C TRP A 114 -22.73 20.54 -2.53
N GLU A 115 -23.64 20.28 -3.47
CA GLU A 115 -23.56 19.09 -4.31
C GLU A 115 -22.34 19.16 -5.22
N LYS A 116 -22.11 20.32 -5.85
CA LYS A 116 -20.92 20.56 -6.65
C LYS A 116 -19.64 20.47 -5.82
N VAL A 117 -19.63 21.01 -4.59
CA VAL A 117 -18.48 20.89 -3.67
C VAL A 117 -18.16 19.41 -3.40
N ARG A 118 -19.17 18.58 -3.09
CA ARG A 118 -18.98 17.14 -2.87
C ARG A 118 -18.44 16.44 -4.11
N ARG A 119 -19.00 16.72 -5.29
CA ARG A 119 -18.57 16.11 -6.55
C ARG A 119 -17.11 16.42 -6.88
N VAL A 120 -16.72 17.69 -6.78
CA VAL A 120 -15.32 18.12 -6.99
C VAL A 120 -14.40 17.50 -5.94
N ALA A 121 -14.85 17.36 -4.70
CA ALA A 121 -14.09 16.71 -3.65
C ALA A 121 -13.88 15.21 -3.95
N ALA A 122 -14.91 14.52 -4.43
CA ALA A 122 -14.83 13.13 -4.85
C ALA A 122 -13.82 12.93 -6.00
N GLU A 123 -13.84 13.81 -7.01
CA GLU A 123 -12.86 13.79 -8.10
C GLU A 123 -11.42 13.99 -7.60
N ARG A 124 -11.23 14.89 -6.63
CA ARG A 124 -9.89 15.19 -6.08
C ARG A 124 -9.34 14.10 -5.18
N VAL A 125 -10.18 13.25 -4.58
CA VAL A 125 -9.73 12.19 -3.68
C VAL A 125 -8.83 11.18 -4.39
N HIS A 126 -9.05 10.95 -5.69
CA HIS A 126 -8.25 10.04 -6.51
C HIS A 126 -6.76 10.40 -6.43
N ILE A 127 -6.45 11.69 -6.63
CA ILE A 127 -5.07 12.20 -6.63
C ILE A 127 -4.44 12.03 -5.24
N LEU A 128 -5.22 12.25 -4.17
CA LEU A 128 -4.73 12.09 -2.80
C LEU A 128 -4.43 10.63 -2.48
N VAL A 129 -5.32 9.72 -2.87
CA VAL A 129 -5.16 8.28 -2.68
C VAL A 129 -3.93 7.76 -3.43
N GLU A 130 -3.76 8.12 -4.71
CA GLU A 130 -2.59 7.70 -5.50
C GLU A 130 -1.26 8.18 -4.93
N ARG A 131 -1.25 9.37 -4.31
CA ARG A 131 -0.06 9.94 -3.66
C ARG A 131 0.23 9.32 -2.30
N THR A 132 -0.74 8.64 -1.69
CA THR A 132 -0.63 8.07 -0.34
C THR A 132 0.08 6.72 -0.40
N PRO A 133 1.35 6.61 0.05
CA PRO A 133 2.13 5.38 -0.10
C PRO A 133 1.57 4.18 0.67
N GLU A 134 0.89 4.42 1.79
CA GLU A 134 0.26 3.40 2.63
C GLU A 134 -0.83 2.66 1.86
N LEU A 135 -1.60 3.40 1.07
CA LEU A 135 -2.68 2.84 0.28
C LEU A 135 -2.18 2.10 -0.96
N LYS A 136 -0.99 2.41 -1.48
CA LYS A 136 -0.45 1.76 -2.70
C LYS A 136 -0.36 0.25 -2.60
N ARG A 137 -0.13 -0.29 -1.41
CA ARG A 137 -0.08 -1.76 -1.19
C ARG A 137 -1.45 -2.41 -1.24
N HIS A 138 -2.50 -1.64 -0.93
CA HIS A 138 -3.88 -2.13 -0.87
C HIS A 138 -4.67 -1.79 -2.13
N ILE A 139 -4.25 -0.79 -2.90
CA ILE A 139 -4.85 -0.48 -4.20
C ILE A 139 -4.56 -1.65 -5.13
N LEU A 140 -5.59 -2.46 -5.39
CA LEU A 140 -5.61 -3.29 -6.57
C LEU A 140 -5.61 -2.33 -7.76
N TYR A 141 -4.46 -2.16 -8.39
CA TYR A 141 -4.52 -1.90 -9.83
C TYR A 141 -5.30 -3.08 -10.40
N ASN A 142 -6.49 -2.83 -10.97
CA ASN A 142 -7.28 -3.82 -11.71
C ASN A 142 -6.44 -4.61 -12.75
N LYS A 143 -5.20 -4.15 -13.04
CA LYS A 143 -4.18 -4.85 -13.82
C LYS A 143 -3.48 -6.03 -13.15
N TRP A 144 -3.48 -6.21 -11.83
CA TRP A 144 -2.78 -7.37 -11.23
C TRP A 144 -3.56 -8.67 -11.43
N TYR A 145 -4.89 -8.59 -11.50
CA TYR A 145 -5.72 -9.71 -11.96
C TYR A 145 -5.46 -10.06 -13.44
N LEU A 146 -4.91 -9.11 -14.23
CA LEU A 146 -4.46 -9.28 -15.62
C LEU A 146 -2.96 -9.62 -15.74
N LEU A 147 -2.26 -9.79 -14.63
CA LEU A 147 -0.87 -10.25 -14.56
C LEU A 147 -0.84 -11.52 -13.74
N MET A 148 -1.57 -12.51 -14.24
CA MET A 148 -1.44 -13.84 -13.68
C MET A 148 0.03 -14.29 -13.80
N PRO A 149 0.56 -15.10 -12.86
CA PRO A 149 1.95 -15.54 -12.89
C PRO A 149 2.40 -16.15 -14.23
N HIS A 150 1.46 -16.74 -14.97
CA HIS A 150 1.67 -17.32 -16.30
C HIS A 150 1.84 -16.30 -17.45
N GLN A 151 1.64 -15.00 -17.20
CA GLN A 151 1.83 -13.91 -18.17
C GLN A 151 3.13 -13.12 -17.95
N VAL A 152 3.75 -13.23 -16.78
CA VAL A 152 4.98 -12.50 -16.41
C VAL A 152 6.22 -13.38 -16.55
N LEU A 153 6.04 -14.69 -16.42
CA LEU A 153 7.10 -15.66 -16.63
C LEU A 153 6.89 -16.32 -18.00
N PRO A 154 7.91 -16.43 -18.87
CA PRO A 154 7.88 -17.31 -20.04
C PRO A 154 8.00 -18.77 -19.58
N ILE A 155 7.16 -19.16 -18.63
CA ILE A 155 7.04 -20.51 -18.11
C ILE A 155 5.61 -20.89 -18.44
N GLU A 156 5.43 -21.39 -19.66
CA GLU A 156 4.25 -22.13 -20.02
C GLU A 156 4.10 -23.27 -19.01
N PHE A 157 3.23 -23.09 -18.02
CA PHE A 157 2.74 -24.20 -17.20
C PHE A 157 1.82 -25.06 -18.06
N SER A 158 2.41 -25.71 -19.05
CA SER A 158 1.82 -26.87 -19.66
C SER A 158 1.83 -27.96 -18.59
N PHE A 159 0.67 -28.26 -18.01
CA PHE A 159 0.45 -29.46 -17.19
C PHE A 159 0.61 -30.77 -17.99
N ARG A 160 1.36 -30.74 -19.10
CA ARG A 160 1.92 -31.93 -19.70
C ARG A 160 3.08 -32.34 -18.82
N GLN A 161 2.80 -33.21 -17.85
CA GLN A 161 3.83 -34.07 -17.27
C GLN A 161 4.59 -34.73 -18.44
N ARG A 162 5.69 -34.13 -18.88
CA ARG A 162 6.68 -34.83 -19.71
C ARG A 162 7.28 -35.87 -18.79
N ARG A 163 6.68 -37.06 -18.78
CA ARG A 163 7.31 -38.26 -18.23
C ARG A 163 8.65 -38.39 -18.91
N HIS A 164 9.72 -38.00 -18.22
CA HIS A 164 11.07 -38.28 -18.67
C HIS A 164 11.28 -39.78 -18.47
N VAL A 165 10.92 -40.57 -19.49
CA VAL A 165 11.25 -41.99 -19.52
C VAL A 165 12.77 -42.07 -19.55
N LYS A 166 13.38 -42.46 -18.42
CA LYS A 166 14.78 -42.89 -18.40
C LYS A 166 14.89 -44.01 -19.43
N LYS A 167 15.52 -43.74 -20.57
CA LYS A 167 15.99 -44.82 -21.45
C LYS A 167 16.81 -45.73 -20.55
N ARG A 168 16.41 -47.00 -20.44
CA ARG A 168 17.21 -48.04 -19.79
C ARG A 168 18.49 -48.19 -20.63
N GLY A 169 19.47 -47.33 -20.40
CA GLY A 169 20.83 -47.57 -20.85
C GLY A 169 21.29 -48.91 -20.27
N ARG A 170 22.08 -49.67 -21.05
CA ARG A 170 22.71 -50.92 -20.56
C ARG A 170 23.34 -50.63 -19.20
N ARG A 171 23.00 -51.44 -18.20
CA ARG A 171 23.66 -51.38 -16.89
C ARG A 171 25.18 -51.45 -17.10
N PRO A 172 25.97 -50.55 -16.51
CA PRO A 172 27.42 -50.65 -16.56
C PRO A 172 27.87 -52.04 -16.09
N SER A 173 28.86 -52.62 -16.76
CA SER A 173 29.46 -53.89 -16.35
C SER A 173 29.89 -53.83 -14.89
N LYS A 174 29.70 -54.92 -14.14
CA LYS A 174 30.13 -55.04 -12.73
C LYS A 174 31.62 -54.68 -12.57
N HIS A 175 32.44 -55.00 -13.56
CA HIS A 175 33.86 -54.67 -13.57
C HIS A 175 34.11 -53.16 -13.68
N ALA A 176 33.32 -52.44 -14.48
CA ALA A 176 33.44 -50.98 -14.61
C ALA A 176 33.08 -50.27 -13.30
N LEU A 177 32.04 -50.75 -12.61
CA LEU A 177 31.66 -50.24 -11.29
C LEU A 177 32.73 -50.53 -10.24
N ALA A 178 33.29 -51.74 -10.22
CA ALA A 178 34.37 -52.09 -9.31
C ALA A 178 35.61 -51.19 -9.49
N ARG A 179 36.02 -50.90 -10.73
CA ARG A 179 37.14 -49.98 -10.99
C ARG A 179 36.86 -48.57 -10.48
N VAL A 180 35.64 -48.06 -10.68
CA VAL A 180 35.25 -46.73 -10.18
C VAL A 180 35.27 -46.69 -8.66
N PHE A 181 34.77 -47.74 -7.99
CA PHE A 181 34.81 -47.83 -6.54
C PHE A 181 36.24 -47.93 -6.00
N HIS A 182 37.10 -48.71 -6.63
CA HIS A 182 38.52 -48.78 -6.28
C HIS A 182 39.21 -47.43 -6.45
N TYR A 183 38.97 -46.75 -7.58
CA TYR A 183 39.51 -45.42 -7.85
C TYR A 183 39.04 -44.36 -6.83
N ILE A 184 37.77 -44.37 -6.44
CA ILE A 184 37.23 -43.44 -5.42
C ILE A 184 37.82 -43.74 -4.04
N LYS A 185 38.00 -45.02 -3.70
CA LYS A 185 38.59 -45.46 -2.43
C LYS A 185 40.08 -45.11 -2.35
N GLU A 186 40.83 -45.27 -3.44
CA GLU A 186 42.25 -44.96 -3.53
C GLU A 186 42.51 -43.45 -3.49
N ASN A 187 41.66 -42.65 -4.14
CA ASN A 187 41.81 -41.20 -4.18
C ASN A 187 41.17 -40.46 -2.99
N ARG A 188 40.65 -41.19 -1.97
CA ARG A 188 39.99 -40.63 -0.77
C ARG A 188 39.06 -39.45 -1.07
N LEU A 189 38.28 -39.52 -2.16
CA LEU A 189 37.21 -38.56 -2.43
C LEU A 189 35.99 -38.91 -1.56
N PHE A 190 36.18 -38.82 -0.24
CA PHE A 190 35.08 -38.80 0.70
C PHE A 190 34.43 -37.42 0.65
N PHE A 191 33.10 -37.42 0.56
CA PHE A 191 32.26 -36.25 0.73
C PHE A 191 32.63 -35.57 2.06
N PRO A 192 32.89 -34.25 2.07
CA PRO A 192 33.16 -33.55 3.32
C PRO A 192 31.89 -33.54 4.15
N SER A 193 31.97 -34.10 5.35
CA SER A 193 30.94 -33.99 6.37
C SER A 193 31.62 -33.39 7.58
N ASP A 194 31.84 -32.08 7.58
CA ASP A 194 32.39 -31.41 8.74
C ASP A 194 31.41 -30.39 9.30
N SER A 195 30.93 -30.72 10.51
CA SER A 195 30.84 -29.81 11.64
C SER A 195 31.76 -28.58 11.48
N ASP A 196 31.13 -27.42 11.47
CA ASP A 196 31.57 -26.10 11.89
C ASP A 196 32.88 -25.52 11.28
N GLY A 197 32.70 -24.53 10.41
CA GLY A 197 33.74 -23.74 9.73
C GLY A 197 34.43 -22.69 10.61
N PRO A 198 34.80 -21.49 10.12
CA PRO A 198 35.01 -21.01 8.75
C PRO A 198 36.47 -20.51 8.54
N SER A 199 36.79 -20.00 7.34
CA SER A 199 37.53 -18.73 7.09
C SER A 199 38.57 -18.80 5.95
N VAL A 200 38.27 -18.02 4.90
CA VAL A 200 39.17 -17.10 4.19
C VAL A 200 40.36 -17.68 3.41
N GLY A 201 40.23 -17.63 2.08
CA GLY A 201 41.13 -16.78 1.28
C GLY A 201 42.11 -17.45 0.31
N ILE A 202 42.11 -16.88 -0.92
CA ILE A 202 43.28 -16.68 -1.80
C ILE A 202 43.69 -17.91 -2.64
N VAL A 203 44.05 -17.90 -3.93
CA VAL A 203 43.90 -17.07 -5.15
C VAL A 203 44.90 -17.68 -6.15
N LEU A 204 44.51 -17.81 -7.44
CA LEU A 204 45.37 -17.95 -8.65
C LEU A 204 46.28 -19.20 -8.74
N ALA A 205 46.72 -19.71 -9.89
CA ALA A 205 46.47 -19.55 -11.32
C ALA A 205 47.07 -20.80 -12.03
N LEU A 206 46.75 -20.95 -13.31
CA LEU A 206 47.17 -21.99 -14.27
C LEU A 206 48.67 -22.36 -14.28
N PRO A 207 49.03 -23.45 -14.98
CA PRO A 207 49.82 -23.21 -16.19
C PRO A 207 49.39 -24.01 -17.43
N ASN A 208 49.77 -23.43 -18.57
CA ASN A 208 49.71 -23.90 -19.95
C ASN A 208 50.24 -25.32 -20.17
N ILE A 209 49.70 -26.01 -21.17
CA ILE A 209 50.42 -27.02 -21.95
C ILE A 209 50.20 -26.70 -23.44
N LEU A 210 51.32 -26.72 -24.16
CA LEU A 210 51.54 -26.57 -25.60
C LEU A 210 50.61 -27.45 -26.46
#